data_AF-A0A1I7XQQ7-F1
#
_entry.id   AF-A0A1I7XQQ7-F1
#
_cell.length_a   1.000
_cell.length_b   1.000
_cell.length_c   1.000
_cell.angle_alpha   90.00
_cell.angle_beta   90.00
_cell.angle_gamma   90.00
#
_symmetry.space_group_name_H-M   'P 1'
#
loop_
_entity.id
_entity.type
_entity.pdbx_description
1 polymer ?
#
loop_
_entity_poly.entity_id
_entity_poly.type
_entity_poly.pdbx_seq_one_letter_code
_entity_poly.pdbx_strand_id
1 'polypeptide(L)'
;MFSTTTTRATMIVRLLILFINVLPSFAFKSYAEPLKMANPNKDNVYVFDMLVTRKLSMSFYINNVLHSAPVDYDPSTQRWSQRDPNQLKDCYANFTMNPNTNAGDEANLDDVLLLDGQHKRVLTINGNTPGKAIVVPYNAEVLLKVHNSVLMDAITIHVHGIDKQGMWYMDGVAFVQQCPIQSTN
;
A
#
# COMPACT_ATOMS: atom_id res chain seq x y z
N MET A 1 -54.29 -21.88 -36.18
CA MET A 1 -53.82 -22.02 -34.78
C MET A 1 -52.47 -22.72 -34.82
N PHE A 2 -51.35 -21.99 -34.81
CA PHE A 2 -50.07 -22.45 -34.27
C PHE A 2 -49.21 -21.23 -33.99
N SER A 3 -48.93 -21.05 -32.71
CA SER A 3 -48.13 -19.99 -32.09
C SER A 3 -46.64 -20.31 -32.25
N THR A 4 -45.81 -19.30 -32.54
CA THR A 4 -44.35 -19.38 -32.45
C THR A 4 -43.81 -18.21 -31.63
N THR A 5 -44.22 -18.16 -30.36
CA THR A 5 -43.51 -17.42 -29.30
C THR A 5 -42.27 -18.21 -28.86
N THR A 6 -41.14 -18.11 -29.57
CA THR A 6 -39.87 -18.70 -29.09
C THR A 6 -38.64 -17.94 -29.60
N THR A 7 -38.52 -16.66 -29.22
CA THR A 7 -37.29 -15.89 -29.51
C THR A 7 -36.83 -14.99 -28.36
N ARG A 8 -37.53 -14.98 -27.22
CA ARG A 8 -37.13 -14.19 -26.04
C ARG A 8 -36.33 -14.99 -24.99
N ALA A 9 -36.57 -16.29 -24.86
CA ALA A 9 -35.94 -17.10 -23.81
C ALA A 9 -34.44 -17.39 -24.07
N THR A 10 -34.04 -17.57 -25.33
CA THR A 10 -32.63 -17.86 -25.71
C THR A 10 -31.71 -16.65 -25.57
N MET A 11 -32.22 -15.43 -25.72
CA MET A 11 -31.41 -14.21 -25.55
C MET A 11 -31.15 -13.88 -24.06
N ILE A 12 -32.13 -14.17 -23.18
CA ILE A 12 -31.99 -13.96 -21.72
C ILE A 12 -30.98 -14.95 -21.13
N VAL A 13 -30.98 -16.21 -21.58
CA VAL A 13 -30.01 -17.23 -21.12
C VAL A 13 -28.58 -16.89 -21.57
N ARG A 14 -28.39 -16.34 -22.79
CA ARG A 14 -27.06 -15.87 -23.23
C ARG A 14 -26.57 -14.63 -22.48
N LEU A 15 -27.45 -13.73 -22.07
CA LEU A 15 -27.08 -12.55 -21.28
C LEU A 15 -26.71 -12.93 -19.82
N LEU A 16 -27.38 -13.93 -19.25
CA LEU A 16 -27.05 -14.47 -17.92
C LEU A 16 -25.70 -15.21 -17.89
N ILE A 17 -25.34 -15.94 -18.95
CA ILE A 17 -24.04 -16.64 -19.04
C ILE A 17 -22.88 -15.65 -19.19
N LEU A 18 -23.12 -14.45 -19.75
CA LEU A 18 -22.12 -13.39 -19.85
C LEU A 18 -21.80 -12.74 -18.48
N PHE A 19 -22.76 -12.73 -17.55
CA PHE A 19 -22.54 -12.21 -16.19
C PHE A 19 -21.81 -13.18 -15.25
N ILE A 20 -21.85 -14.49 -15.53
CA ILE A 20 -21.19 -15.52 -14.71
C ILE A 20 -19.66 -15.57 -14.95
N ASN A 21 -19.18 -15.01 -16.06
CA ASN A 21 -17.75 -15.03 -16.42
C ASN A 21 -16.99 -13.74 -16.09
N VAL A 22 -17.61 -12.79 -15.37
CA VAL A 22 -16.86 -11.70 -14.75
C VAL A 22 -16.35 -12.22 -13.40
N LEU A 23 -15.40 -13.15 -13.45
CA LEU A 23 -14.49 -13.32 -12.32
C LEU A 23 -13.81 -11.96 -12.16
N PRO A 24 -13.90 -11.28 -11.00
CA PRO A 24 -13.10 -10.11 -10.77
C PRO A 24 -11.66 -10.58 -10.86
N SER A 25 -10.99 -10.26 -11.97
CA SER A 25 -9.54 -10.28 -12.01
C SER A 25 -9.11 -9.41 -10.84
N PHE A 26 -8.62 -10.02 -9.77
CA PHE A 26 -8.01 -9.32 -8.65
C PHE A 26 -6.72 -8.70 -9.19
N ALA A 27 -6.85 -7.58 -9.91
CA ALA A 27 -5.72 -6.73 -10.21
C ALA A 27 -5.13 -6.28 -8.87
N PHE A 28 -3.81 -6.33 -8.74
CA PHE A 28 -3.07 -5.93 -7.54
C PHE A 28 -3.62 -4.59 -7.02
N LYS A 29 -4.37 -4.67 -5.91
CA LYS A 29 -5.21 -3.59 -5.41
C LYS A 29 -4.45 -2.59 -4.54
N SER A 30 -3.17 -2.87 -4.26
CA SER A 30 -2.35 -2.17 -3.25
C SER A 30 -2.37 -0.63 -3.42
N TYR A 31 -2.42 -0.12 -4.65
CA TYR A 31 -2.38 1.32 -4.92
C TYR A 31 -3.64 1.91 -5.56
N ALA A 32 -4.66 1.08 -5.84
CA ALA A 32 -5.83 1.47 -6.63
C ALA A 32 -7.11 1.59 -5.78
N GLU A 33 -6.98 2.02 -4.52
CA GLU A 33 -8.14 2.27 -3.68
C GLU A 33 -8.87 3.55 -4.12
N PRO A 34 -10.22 3.53 -4.22
CA PRO A 34 -10.99 4.74 -4.46
C PRO A 34 -10.69 5.79 -3.40
N LEU A 35 -10.58 7.05 -3.81
CA LEU A 35 -10.42 8.17 -2.89
C LEU A 35 -11.63 8.23 -1.94
N LYS A 36 -11.35 8.17 -0.63
CA LYS A 36 -12.36 8.29 0.42
C LYS A 36 -12.13 9.59 1.18
N MET A 37 -13.19 10.36 1.33
CA MET A 37 -13.17 11.54 2.19
C MET A 37 -12.94 11.10 3.64
N ALA A 38 -12.02 11.75 4.33
CA ALA A 38 -11.74 11.50 5.74
C ALA A 38 -12.91 11.98 6.62
N ASN A 39 -12.96 11.52 7.86
CA ASN A 39 -13.91 11.99 8.87
C ASN A 39 -13.16 12.84 9.90
N PRO A 40 -13.75 13.97 10.35
CA PRO A 40 -13.14 14.79 11.39
C PRO A 40 -13.33 14.17 12.78
N ASN A 41 -12.56 14.68 13.74
CA ASN A 41 -12.76 14.41 15.16
C ASN A 41 -13.96 15.22 15.73
N LYS A 42 -14.17 15.16 17.04
CA LYS A 42 -15.25 15.87 17.74
C LYS A 42 -15.17 17.40 17.63
N ASP A 43 -13.98 17.93 17.38
CA ASP A 43 -13.68 19.36 17.25
C ASP A 43 -13.68 19.83 15.78
N ASN A 44 -14.17 19.00 14.86
CA ASN A 44 -14.20 19.26 13.42
C ASN A 44 -12.80 19.34 12.75
N VAL A 45 -11.77 18.72 13.35
CA VAL A 45 -10.40 18.65 12.82
C VAL A 45 -10.13 17.30 12.18
N TYR A 46 -9.53 17.30 10.99
CA TYR A 46 -9.14 16.10 10.27
C TYR A 46 -7.73 15.68 10.68
N VAL A 47 -7.64 14.62 11.49
CA VAL A 47 -6.39 14.17 12.09
C VAL A 47 -5.82 12.97 11.34
N PHE A 48 -4.54 13.04 10.98
CA PHE A 48 -3.81 11.96 10.32
C PHE A 48 -2.53 11.62 11.06
N ASP A 49 -2.45 10.39 11.57
CA ASP A 49 -1.23 9.84 12.16
C ASP A 49 -0.32 9.28 11.05
N MET A 50 0.93 9.75 11.03
CA MET A 50 1.93 9.41 10.05
C MET A 50 3.14 8.80 10.76
N LEU A 51 3.23 7.47 10.72
CA LEU A 51 4.42 6.76 11.15
C LEU A 51 5.39 6.64 9.96
N VAL A 52 6.50 7.37 10.03
CA VAL A 52 7.55 7.33 9.01
C VAL A 52 8.59 6.27 9.38
N THR A 53 8.74 5.25 8.54
CA THR A 53 9.68 4.14 8.76
C THR A 53 10.44 3.81 7.48
N ARG A 54 11.58 3.12 7.63
CA ARG A 54 12.29 2.48 6.51
C ARG A 54 11.80 1.05 6.33
N LYS A 55 11.54 0.66 5.09
CA LYS A 55 11.18 -0.72 4.70
C LYS A 55 12.03 -1.15 3.50
N LEU A 56 12.32 -2.44 3.40
CA LEU A 56 12.96 -3.02 2.23
C LEU A 56 11.88 -3.42 1.22
N SER A 57 11.89 -2.86 0.01
CA SER A 57 11.01 -3.29 -1.08
C SER A 57 11.32 -4.73 -1.48
N MET A 58 10.35 -5.39 -2.12
CA MET A 58 10.46 -6.82 -2.47
C MET A 58 10.77 -7.69 -1.24
N SER A 59 10.21 -7.34 -0.08
CA SER A 59 10.28 -8.16 1.12
C SER A 59 9.01 -8.00 1.95
N PHE A 60 8.69 -9.02 2.75
CA PHE A 60 7.61 -8.97 3.74
C PHE A 60 8.15 -9.28 5.13
N TYR A 61 7.46 -8.77 6.15
CA TYR A 61 7.86 -8.98 7.53
C TYR A 61 7.40 -10.33 8.09
N ILE A 62 8.30 -11.08 8.73
CA ILE A 62 7.97 -12.35 9.39
C ILE A 62 7.98 -12.15 10.91
N ASN A 63 6.79 -12.21 11.52
CA ASN A 63 6.58 -12.02 12.96
C ASN A 63 7.47 -12.92 13.85
N ASN A 64 7.77 -14.14 13.40
CA ASN A 64 8.49 -15.14 14.20
C ASN A 64 10.01 -14.99 14.16
N VAL A 65 10.58 -14.23 13.21
CA VAL A 65 12.02 -14.18 12.97
C VAL A 65 12.59 -12.76 13.14
N LEU A 66 11.72 -11.76 13.42
CA LEU A 66 12.10 -10.34 13.56
C LEU A 66 12.88 -9.76 12.37
N HIS A 67 12.82 -10.44 11.22
CA HIS A 67 13.52 -10.10 9.99
C HIS A 67 12.55 -10.14 8.81
N SER A 68 12.81 -9.28 7.82
CA SER A 68 12.09 -9.29 6.55
C SER A 68 12.63 -10.40 5.66
N ALA A 69 11.74 -11.15 5.01
CA ALA A 69 12.12 -12.15 4.01
C ALA A 69 12.05 -11.52 2.61
N PRO A 70 13.17 -11.50 1.86
CA PRO A 70 13.16 -11.08 0.47
C PRO A 70 12.32 -12.03 -0.39
N VAL A 71 11.60 -11.46 -1.35
CA VAL A 71 10.85 -12.18 -2.38
C VAL A 71 11.32 -11.77 -3.76
N ASP A 72 11.25 -12.69 -4.70
CA ASP A 72 11.56 -12.46 -6.09
C ASP A 72 10.39 -12.90 -6.98
N TYR A 73 10.15 -12.14 -8.03
CA TYR A 73 9.16 -12.43 -9.05
C TYR A 73 9.86 -12.78 -10.36
N ASP A 74 9.56 -13.97 -10.90
CA ASP A 74 10.00 -14.35 -12.23
C ASP A 74 8.89 -14.02 -13.25
N PRO A 75 9.10 -13.03 -14.14
CA PRO A 75 8.09 -12.66 -15.13
C PRO A 75 7.89 -13.72 -16.22
N SER A 76 8.87 -14.60 -16.46
CA SER A 76 8.78 -15.63 -17.49
C SER A 76 7.85 -16.77 -17.09
N THR A 77 7.89 -17.16 -15.80
CA THR A 77 7.05 -18.22 -15.25
C THR A 77 5.86 -17.68 -14.46
N GLN A 78 5.80 -16.37 -14.23
CA GLN A 78 4.80 -15.66 -13.41
C GLN A 78 4.74 -16.19 -11.97
N ARG A 79 5.89 -16.56 -11.40
CA ARG A 79 5.98 -17.18 -10.07
C ARG A 79 6.64 -16.26 -9.06
N TRP A 80 6.12 -16.32 -7.85
CA TRP A 80 6.71 -15.72 -6.67
C TRP A 80 7.58 -16.75 -5.96
N SER A 81 8.73 -16.31 -5.48
CA SER A 81 9.60 -17.13 -4.63
C SER A 81 10.08 -16.33 -3.43
N GLN A 82 10.08 -16.96 -2.26
CA GLN A 82 10.64 -16.41 -1.03
C GLN A 82 12.05 -16.96 -0.84
N ARG A 83 13.01 -16.09 -0.52
CA ARG A 83 14.36 -16.54 -0.11
C ARG A 83 14.32 -17.08 1.32
N ASP A 84 15.01 -18.19 1.56
CA ASP A 84 15.10 -18.77 2.91
C ASP A 84 15.85 -17.80 3.84
N PRO A 85 15.21 -17.30 4.92
CA PRO A 85 15.89 -16.42 5.87
C PRO A 85 16.89 -17.17 6.77
N ASN A 86 16.89 -18.51 6.77
CA ASN A 86 17.76 -19.31 7.60
C ASN A 86 19.21 -19.28 7.10
N GLN A 87 20.08 -18.60 7.86
CA GLN A 87 21.51 -18.46 7.55
C GLN A 87 22.30 -19.78 7.56
N LEU A 88 21.72 -20.87 8.06
CA LEU A 88 22.33 -22.21 8.04
C LEU A 88 22.02 -22.99 6.75
N LYS A 89 21.15 -22.45 5.90
CA LYS A 89 20.79 -23.04 4.60
C LYS A 89 21.64 -22.42 3.49
N ASP A 90 21.61 -23.06 2.32
CA ASP A 90 22.31 -22.54 1.15
C ASP A 90 21.78 -21.13 0.77
N CYS A 91 22.66 -20.24 0.35
CA CYS A 91 22.33 -18.83 0.10
C CYS A 91 21.28 -18.63 -0.99
N TYR A 92 21.13 -19.61 -1.89
CA TYR A 92 20.16 -19.58 -2.98
C TYR A 92 18.92 -20.44 -2.70
N ALA A 93 18.79 -20.98 -1.49
CA ALA A 93 17.59 -21.70 -1.09
C ALA A 93 16.37 -20.77 -1.15
N ASN A 94 15.34 -21.23 -1.85
CA ASN A 94 14.09 -20.51 -1.98
C ASN A 94 12.90 -21.46 -1.92
N PHE A 95 11.73 -20.88 -1.64
CA PHE A 95 10.45 -21.58 -1.63
C PHE A 95 9.53 -20.93 -2.64
N THR A 96 8.83 -21.75 -3.42
CA THR A 96 7.81 -21.23 -4.34
C THR A 96 6.59 -20.79 -3.52
N MET A 97 6.15 -19.55 -3.72
CA MET A 97 4.93 -19.03 -3.11
C MET A 97 3.76 -19.24 -4.07
N ASN A 98 2.60 -19.63 -3.56
CA ASN A 98 1.38 -19.79 -4.34
C ASN A 98 0.21 -19.00 -3.72
N PRO A 99 0.14 -17.67 -3.97
CA PRO A 99 -0.89 -16.83 -3.36
C PRO A 99 -2.31 -17.19 -3.81
N ASN A 100 -2.48 -17.88 -4.94
CA ASN A 100 -3.81 -18.25 -5.44
C ASN A 100 -4.45 -19.41 -4.65
N THR A 101 -3.63 -20.22 -3.98
CA THR A 101 -4.11 -21.42 -3.25
C THR A 101 -3.74 -21.41 -1.77
N ASN A 102 -2.83 -20.52 -1.35
CA ASN A 102 -2.35 -20.42 0.02
C ASN A 102 -2.60 -19.01 0.55
N ALA A 103 -3.56 -18.90 1.47
CA ALA A 103 -3.91 -17.64 2.12
C ALA A 103 -2.75 -17.01 2.91
N GLY A 104 -1.80 -17.82 3.39
CA GLY A 104 -0.59 -17.32 4.04
C GLY A 104 0.34 -16.63 3.06
N ASP A 105 0.51 -17.20 1.87
CA ASP A 105 1.34 -16.58 0.81
C ASP A 105 0.68 -15.31 0.28
N GLU A 106 -0.65 -15.32 0.13
CA GLU A 106 -1.45 -14.13 -0.22
C GLU A 106 -1.22 -13.00 0.81
N ALA A 107 -1.43 -13.29 2.09
CA ALA A 107 -1.24 -12.30 3.16
C ALA A 107 0.21 -11.78 3.25
N ASN A 108 1.20 -12.64 2.98
CA ASN A 108 2.60 -12.22 2.93
C ASN A 108 2.87 -11.28 1.75
N LEU A 109 2.32 -11.57 0.57
CA LEU A 109 2.50 -10.72 -0.61
C LEU A 109 1.77 -9.37 -0.49
N ASP A 110 0.70 -9.27 0.30
CA ASP A 110 0.03 -8.01 0.60
C ASP A 110 0.93 -6.99 1.33
N ASP A 111 1.91 -7.48 2.12
CA ASP A 111 2.92 -6.62 2.77
C ASP A 111 4.05 -6.21 1.80
N VAL A 112 4.20 -6.86 0.65
CA VAL A 112 5.34 -6.59 -0.25
C VAL A 112 5.17 -5.28 -1.01
N LEU A 113 6.15 -4.38 -0.87
CA LEU A 113 6.25 -3.19 -1.70
C LEU A 113 6.95 -3.53 -3.02
N LEU A 114 6.18 -3.58 -4.10
CA LEU A 114 6.67 -3.99 -5.43
C LEU A 114 7.58 -2.96 -6.09
N LEU A 115 7.14 -1.70 -6.14
CA LEU A 115 7.84 -0.59 -6.79
C LEU A 115 8.36 -0.96 -8.19
N ASP A 116 9.68 -0.95 -8.40
CA ASP A 116 10.34 -1.29 -9.67
C ASP A 116 10.87 -2.74 -9.72
N GLY A 117 10.42 -3.59 -8.79
CA GLY A 117 10.84 -5.00 -8.70
C GLY A 117 12.25 -5.21 -8.15
N GLN A 118 12.93 -4.16 -7.69
CA GLN A 118 14.25 -4.26 -7.08
C GLN A 118 14.20 -4.18 -5.55
N HIS A 119 15.19 -4.79 -4.91
CA HIS A 119 15.39 -4.74 -3.46
C HIS A 119 16.04 -3.41 -3.06
N LYS A 120 15.25 -2.49 -2.51
CA LYS A 120 15.68 -1.13 -2.16
C LYS A 120 15.14 -0.72 -0.80
N ARG A 121 15.94 -0.01 -0.01
CA ARG A 121 15.45 0.60 1.24
C ARG A 121 14.70 1.88 0.90
N VAL A 122 13.42 1.91 1.22
CA VAL A 122 12.52 3.02 0.92
C VAL A 122 11.91 3.58 2.19
N LEU A 123 11.53 4.86 2.14
CA LEU A 123 10.73 5.47 3.19
C LEU A 123 9.26 5.16 2.93
N THR A 124 8.54 4.87 4.02
CA THR A 124 7.11 4.58 3.99
C THR A 124 6.39 5.43 5.02
N ILE A 125 5.12 5.72 4.74
CA ILE A 125 4.19 6.31 5.72
C ILE A 125 3.17 5.22 6.03
N ASN A 126 3.09 4.79 7.29
CA ASN A 126 2.21 3.72 7.73
C ASN A 126 2.41 2.43 6.90
N GLY A 127 3.67 2.06 6.65
CA GLY A 127 4.07 0.81 5.99
C GLY A 127 3.98 0.80 4.45
N ASN A 128 3.45 1.88 3.84
CA ASN A 128 3.23 1.96 2.40
C ASN A 128 4.01 3.10 1.73
N THR A 129 4.37 2.88 0.47
CA THR A 129 4.89 3.91 -0.43
C THR A 129 4.46 3.61 -1.87
N PRO A 130 3.85 4.56 -2.61
CA PRO A 130 3.42 5.90 -2.16
C PRO A 130 2.47 5.85 -0.95
N GLY A 131 2.51 6.88 -0.11
CA GLY A 131 1.64 6.98 1.07
C GLY A 131 0.16 7.14 0.68
N LYS A 132 -0.74 6.88 1.63
CA LYS A 132 -2.19 7.04 1.41
C LYS A 132 -2.53 8.50 1.14
N ALA A 133 -3.48 8.71 0.22
CA ALA A 133 -3.99 10.03 -0.09
C ALA A 133 -4.72 10.66 1.11
N ILE A 134 -4.50 11.95 1.33
CA ILE A 134 -5.24 12.76 2.29
C ILE A 134 -6.31 13.53 1.53
N VAL A 135 -7.57 13.23 1.84
CA VAL A 135 -8.73 13.83 1.17
C VAL A 135 -9.64 14.44 2.22
N VAL A 136 -9.74 15.76 2.19
CA VAL A 136 -10.54 16.56 3.13
C VAL A 136 -11.37 17.58 2.35
N PRO A 137 -12.48 18.09 2.91
CA PRO A 137 -13.22 19.19 2.31
C PRO A 137 -12.36 20.45 2.14
N TYR A 138 -12.77 21.32 1.23
CA TYR A 138 -12.18 22.64 1.08
C TYR A 138 -12.31 23.45 2.40
N ASN A 139 -11.27 24.21 2.75
CA ASN A 139 -11.16 24.96 4.02
C ASN A 139 -11.23 24.12 5.30
N ALA A 140 -11.01 22.80 5.23
CA ALA A 140 -10.92 21.97 6.41
C ALA A 140 -9.64 22.25 7.22
N GLU A 141 -9.75 22.18 8.55
CA GLU A 141 -8.59 22.16 9.44
C GLU A 141 -7.99 20.76 9.48
N VAL A 142 -6.68 20.67 9.24
CA VAL A 142 -5.96 19.40 9.15
C VAL A 142 -4.81 19.36 10.14
N LEU A 143 -4.75 18.29 10.93
CA LEU A 143 -3.65 18.03 11.84
C LEU A 143 -2.89 16.79 11.37
N LEU A 144 -1.64 16.98 10.96
CA LEU A 144 -0.72 15.89 10.62
C LEU A 144 0.17 15.57 11.83
N LYS A 145 0.00 14.39 12.42
CA LYS A 145 0.82 13.90 13.53
C LYS A 145 1.95 13.05 12.97
N VAL A 146 3.14 13.63 12.88
CA VAL A 146 4.30 12.97 12.26
C VAL A 146 5.18 12.34 13.33
N HIS A 147 5.33 11.02 13.24
CA HIS A 147 6.21 10.21 14.08
C HIS A 147 7.38 9.71 13.24
N ASN A 148 8.61 10.12 13.60
CA ASN A 148 9.81 9.68 12.91
C ASN A 148 10.41 8.45 13.60
N SER A 149 10.27 7.28 12.99
CA SER A 149 10.90 6.03 13.42
C SER A 149 11.97 5.56 12.42
N VAL A 150 12.54 6.50 11.67
CA VAL A 150 13.68 6.23 10.78
C VAL A 150 14.96 6.31 11.59
N LEU A 151 15.67 5.19 11.73
CA LEU A 151 16.91 5.14 12.48
C LEU A 151 17.97 6.08 11.86
N MET A 152 18.57 6.93 12.70
CA MET A 152 19.67 7.86 12.36
C MET A 152 19.37 8.97 11.34
N ASP A 153 18.13 9.09 10.85
CA ASP A 153 17.72 10.19 9.98
C ASP A 153 16.73 11.11 10.69
N ALA A 154 16.92 12.41 10.53
CA ALA A 154 15.90 13.40 10.87
C ALA A 154 15.10 13.77 9.61
N ILE A 155 13.79 14.00 9.77
CA ILE A 155 12.88 14.21 8.63
C ILE A 155 11.99 15.43 8.83
N THR A 156 11.48 15.99 7.72
CA THR A 156 10.38 16.96 7.71
C THR A 156 9.36 16.56 6.65
N ILE A 157 8.12 17.04 6.79
CA ILE A 157 7.05 16.80 5.82
C ILE A 157 6.59 18.15 5.28
N HIS A 158 6.80 18.38 3.99
CA HIS A 158 6.30 19.58 3.31
C HIS A 158 4.96 19.30 2.62
N VAL A 159 3.95 20.12 2.93
CA VAL A 159 2.62 20.01 2.32
C VAL A 159 2.59 20.87 1.07
N HIS A 160 3.00 20.27 -0.05
CA HIS A 160 3.16 20.96 -1.32
C HIS A 160 1.88 21.63 -1.81
N GLY A 161 1.99 22.88 -2.26
CA GLY A 161 0.92 23.60 -2.95
C GLY A 161 -0.14 24.26 -2.04
N ILE A 162 0.03 24.22 -0.71
CA ILE A 162 -0.89 24.88 0.22
C ILE A 162 -0.28 26.19 0.72
N ASP A 163 -1.00 27.29 0.56
CA ASP A 163 -0.62 28.59 1.13
C ASP A 163 -0.75 28.57 2.66
N LYS A 164 0.34 28.89 3.36
CA LYS A 164 0.46 28.83 4.83
C LYS A 164 0.30 30.21 5.48
N GLN A 165 -0.76 30.94 5.13
CA GLN A 165 -1.01 32.30 5.62
C GLN A 165 -1.01 32.36 7.16
N GLY A 166 -0.11 33.15 7.73
CA GLY A 166 0.04 33.28 9.19
C GLY A 166 0.58 32.04 9.92
N MET A 167 0.87 30.95 9.20
CA MET A 167 1.31 29.65 9.74
C MET A 167 2.57 29.14 9.03
N TRP A 168 3.50 30.05 8.70
CA TRP A 168 4.73 29.74 7.97
C TRP A 168 5.53 28.59 8.60
N TYR A 169 5.52 28.47 9.93
CA TYR A 169 6.19 27.42 10.69
C TYR A 169 5.60 26.00 10.49
N MET A 170 4.48 25.88 9.77
CA MET A 170 3.84 24.61 9.39
C MET A 170 4.10 24.20 7.93
N ASP A 171 4.99 24.90 7.23
CA ASP A 171 5.30 24.59 5.83
C ASP A 171 6.14 23.32 5.65
N GLY A 172 7.02 23.02 6.62
CA GLY A 172 7.73 21.75 6.66
C GLY A 172 9.08 21.70 5.94
N VAL A 173 9.69 22.83 5.57
CA VAL A 173 11.07 22.82 5.05
C VAL A 173 12.12 23.04 6.15
N ALA A 174 13.06 22.10 6.19
CA ALA A 174 14.08 22.01 7.23
C ALA A 174 15.01 23.22 7.21
N PHE A 175 15.36 23.71 8.40
CA PHE A 175 16.29 24.82 8.64
C PHE A 175 15.86 26.19 8.06
N VAL A 176 14.66 26.26 7.48
CA VAL A 176 14.02 27.52 7.08
C VAL A 176 12.82 27.77 7.99
N GLN A 177 11.84 26.87 8.01
CA GLN A 177 10.63 27.05 8.83
C GLN A 177 10.67 26.25 10.14
N GLN A 178 11.39 25.13 10.17
CA GLN A 178 11.47 24.29 11.36
C GLN A 178 12.78 23.49 11.46
N CYS A 179 13.10 23.02 12.66
CA CYS A 179 14.10 21.97 12.84
C CYS A 179 13.54 20.61 12.35
N PRO A 180 14.39 19.73 11.79
CA PRO A 180 14.01 18.36 11.49
C PRO A 180 13.53 17.59 12.71
N ILE A 181 12.50 16.76 12.51
CA ILE A 181 11.97 15.85 13.54
C ILE A 181 13.00 14.74 13.73
N GLN A 182 13.58 14.67 14.93
CA GLN A 182 14.56 13.64 15.28
C GLN A 182 13.90 12.27 15.37
N SER A 183 14.70 11.22 15.15
CA SER A 183 14.24 9.85 15.31
C SER A 183 13.87 9.56 16.76
N THR A 184 12.76 8.85 16.98
CA THR A 184 12.24 8.50 18.31
C THR A 184 12.56 7.07 18.73
N ASN A 185 13.52 6.41 18.08
CA ASN A 185 13.92 5.02 18.37
C ASN A 185 15.14 4.95 19.29
#